data_AF-X0X0D6-F1
#
_entry.id   AF-X0X0D6-F1
#
_cell.length_a   1.000
_cell.length_b   1.000
_cell.length_c   1.000
_cell.angle_alpha   90.00
_cell.angle_beta   90.00
_cell.angle_gamma   90.00
#
_symmetry.space_group_name_H-M   'P 1'
#
loop_
_entity.id
_entity.type
_entity.pdbx_description
1 polymer ?
#
loop_
_entity_poly.entity_id
_entity_poly.type
_entity_poly.pdbx_seq_one_letter_code
_entity_poly.pdbx_strand_id
1 'polypeptide(L)'
;MSARECSNGREGPFKAVLVLILLGALASTLLFSMPSYAQSFVTGTVVDEEGVAVEGAKVSLWFGRKHFTSVHTDAEGFFELEYESITRYNVSIYADNPSTPGVDYLPVWMQFADLLEPGAIVT
;
A
#
# COMPACT_ATOMS: atom_id res chain seq x y z
N MET A 1 -54.18 47.22 -37.49
CA MET A 1 -54.17 47.02 -36.02
C MET A 1 -53.02 46.09 -35.70
N SER A 2 -51.93 46.65 -35.17
CA SER A 2 -50.60 46.01 -35.08
C SER A 2 -50.51 45.02 -33.92
N ALA A 3 -49.77 43.93 -34.14
CA ALA A 3 -49.63 42.77 -33.27
C ALA A 3 -48.76 43.04 -32.03
N ARG A 4 -49.08 42.33 -30.95
CA ARG A 4 -48.49 42.43 -29.61
C ARG A 4 -47.12 41.74 -29.50
N GLU A 5 -46.27 42.39 -28.72
CA GLU A 5 -45.06 41.99 -27.98
C GLU A 5 -44.54 40.54 -28.11
N CYS A 6 -43.37 40.42 -28.75
CA CYS A 6 -42.39 39.38 -28.41
C CYS A 6 -41.53 39.87 -27.23
N SER A 7 -41.90 39.49 -26.01
CA SER A 7 -40.98 39.56 -24.86
C SER A 7 -39.91 38.49 -25.05
N ASN A 8 -38.82 38.88 -25.73
CA ASN A 8 -37.65 38.05 -25.93
C ASN A 8 -36.96 37.91 -24.56
N GLY A 9 -37.14 36.75 -23.93
CA GLY A 9 -36.60 36.40 -22.62
C GLY A 9 -35.10 36.59 -22.60
N ARG A 10 -34.67 37.73 -22.08
CA ARG A 10 -33.27 38.13 -21.97
C ARG A 10 -32.66 37.24 -20.88
N GLU A 11 -32.10 36.10 -21.29
CA GLU A 11 -31.31 35.21 -20.45
C GLU A 11 -30.18 36.04 -19.81
N GLY A 12 -30.41 36.55 -18.60
CA GLY A 12 -29.51 37.48 -17.94
C GLY A 12 -28.22 36.80 -17.48
N PRO A 13 -27.18 37.57 -17.12
CA PRO A 13 -25.89 37.05 -16.65
C PRO A 13 -26.04 36.13 -15.43
N PHE A 14 -27.16 36.22 -14.70
CA PHE A 14 -27.51 35.34 -13.59
C PHE A 14 -27.57 33.85 -13.96
N LYS A 15 -28.06 33.49 -15.16
CA LYS A 15 -28.07 32.09 -15.60
C LYS A 15 -26.65 31.60 -15.93
N ALA A 16 -25.85 32.43 -16.58
CA ALA A 16 -24.46 32.13 -16.88
C ALA A 16 -23.60 31.99 -15.61
N VAL A 17 -23.81 32.87 -14.62
CA VAL A 17 -23.15 32.80 -13.31
C VAL A 17 -23.56 31.55 -12.55
N LEU A 18 -24.85 31.18 -12.56
CA LEU A 18 -25.33 29.94 -11.93
C LEU A 18 -24.70 28.70 -12.58
N VAL A 19 -24.61 28.66 -13.91
CA VAL A 19 -23.96 27.56 -14.65
C VAL A 19 -22.47 27.48 -14.34
N LEU A 20 -21.77 28.61 -14.23
CA LEU A 20 -20.35 28.66 -13.85
C LEU A 20 -20.13 28.15 -12.42
N ILE A 21 -21.02 28.49 -11.48
CA ILE A 21 -20.96 27.98 -10.10
C ILE A 21 -21.21 26.46 -10.07
N LEU A 22 -22.19 25.96 -10.83
CA LEU A 22 -22.49 24.53 -10.91
C LEU A 22 -21.36 23.73 -11.57
N LEU A 23 -20.75 24.25 -12.63
CA LEU A 23 -19.59 23.63 -13.28
C LEU A 23 -18.34 23.69 -12.39
N GLY A 24 -18.12 24.80 -11.68
CA GLY A 24 -17.03 24.94 -10.71
C GLY A 24 -17.18 23.99 -9.53
N ALA A 25 -18.39 23.81 -9.01
CA ALA A 25 -18.69 22.85 -7.95
C ALA A 25 -18.51 21.39 -8.42
N LEU A 26 -18.99 21.05 -9.62
CA LEU A 26 -18.80 19.73 -10.21
C LEU A 26 -17.31 19.42 -10.46
N ALA A 27 -16.55 20.37 -11.02
CA ALA A 27 -15.12 20.24 -11.23
C ALA A 27 -14.35 20.11 -9.90
N SER A 28 -14.78 20.84 -8.86
CA SER A 28 -14.18 20.77 -7.53
C SER A 28 -14.35 19.36 -6.94
N THR A 29 -15.53 18.76 -7.02
CA THR A 29 -15.76 17.39 -6.49
C THR A 29 -14.91 16.31 -7.18
N LEU A 30 -14.56 16.50 -8.45
CA LEU A 30 -13.69 15.58 -9.20
C LEU A 30 -12.21 15.67 -8.78
N LEU A 31 -11.78 16.78 -8.17
CA LEU A 31 -10.40 16.99 -7.72
C LEU A 31 -10.12 16.43 -6.31
N PHE A 32 -11.16 16.11 -5.53
CA PHE A 32 -11.01 15.65 -4.14
C PHE A 32 -11.03 14.13 -3.94
N SER A 33 -11.21 13.35 -5.01
CA SER A 33 -11.21 11.88 -4.89
C SER A 33 -9.79 11.32 -4.97
N MET A 34 -8.99 11.50 -3.91
CA MET A 34 -7.79 10.69 -3.73
C MET A 34 -8.22 9.34 -3.13
N PRO A 35 -8.02 8.20 -3.82
CA PRO A 35 -8.21 6.91 -3.18
C PRO A 35 -7.21 6.80 -2.01
N SER A 36 -7.73 6.69 -0.78
CA SER A 36 -6.93 6.29 0.37
C SER A 36 -6.76 4.77 0.28
N TYR A 37 -5.59 4.33 -0.17
CA TYR A 37 -5.21 2.94 0.01
C TYR A 37 -4.88 2.75 1.49
N ALA A 38 -5.56 1.82 2.15
CA ALA A 38 -5.20 1.43 3.52
C ALA A 38 -3.84 0.73 3.46
N GLN A 39 -2.76 1.49 3.68
CA GLN A 39 -1.42 0.94 3.83
C GLN A 39 -1.41 0.05 5.08
N SER A 40 -1.02 -1.20 4.90
CA SER A 40 -0.92 -2.17 5.97
C SER A 40 0.52 -2.63 6.09
N PHE A 41 0.92 -3.03 7.29
CA PHE A 41 2.30 -3.39 7.59
C PHE A 41 2.35 -4.81 8.14
N VAL A 42 3.39 -5.55 7.75
CA VAL A 42 3.86 -6.74 8.44
C VAL A 42 5.14 -6.38 9.15
N THR A 43 5.18 -6.61 10.45
CA THR A 43 6.35 -6.39 11.28
C THR A 43 6.75 -7.69 11.95
N GLY A 44 8.03 -7.84 12.26
CA GLY A 44 8.53 -9.02 12.97
C GLY A 44 10.01 -8.92 13.26
N THR A 45 10.53 -9.95 13.93
CA THR A 45 11.94 -10.10 14.23
C THR A 45 12.42 -11.46 13.73
N VAL A 46 13.56 -11.47 13.06
CA VAL A 46 14.26 -12.69 12.62
C VAL A 46 15.38 -13.00 13.60
N VAL A 47 15.34 -14.20 14.17
CA VAL A 47 16.35 -14.70 15.11
C VAL A 47 16.87 -16.07 14.64
N ASP A 48 18.08 -16.44 15.05
CA ASP A 48 18.63 -17.78 14.83
C ASP A 48 18.08 -18.81 15.85
N GLU A 49 18.57 -20.05 15.78
CA GLU A 49 18.15 -21.16 16.66
C GLU A 49 18.46 -20.88 18.15
N GLU A 50 19.48 -20.08 18.42
CA GLU A 50 19.88 -19.63 19.75
C GLU A 50 19.10 -18.39 20.23
N GLY A 51 18.25 -17.82 19.37
CA GLY A 51 17.47 -16.61 19.66
C GLY A 51 18.24 -15.31 19.49
N VAL A 52 19.39 -15.33 18.79
CA VAL A 52 20.18 -14.14 18.45
C VAL A 52 19.60 -13.49 17.20
N ALA A 53 19.46 -12.16 17.23
CA ALA A 53 18.96 -11.39 16.09
C ALA A 53 19.84 -11.56 14.84
N VAL A 54 19.19 -11.80 13.70
CA VAL A 54 19.87 -11.93 12.41
C VAL A 54 19.80 -10.59 11.67
N GLU A 55 20.91 -9.86 11.63
CA GLU A 55 21.05 -8.62 10.84
C GLU A 55 21.21 -8.91 9.36
N GLY A 56 20.58 -8.09 8.50
CA GLY A 56 20.73 -8.17 7.05
C GLY A 56 19.98 -9.33 6.38
N ALA A 57 19.12 -10.04 7.11
CA ALA A 57 18.23 -11.05 6.54
C ALA A 57 17.26 -10.37 5.57
N LYS A 58 17.16 -10.90 4.34
CA LYS A 58 16.24 -10.42 3.33
C LYS A 58 14.85 -11.02 3.54
N VAL A 59 13.90 -10.16 3.86
CA VAL A 59 12.48 -10.50 3.98
C VAL A 59 11.75 -10.05 2.72
N SER A 60 11.02 -10.93 2.06
CA SER A 60 10.35 -10.64 0.79
C SER A 60 8.87 -11.05 0.79
N LEU A 61 8.01 -10.20 0.23
CA LEU A 61 6.61 -10.51 -0.04
C LEU A 61 6.43 -11.04 -1.46
N TRP A 62 5.67 -12.12 -1.57
CA TRP A 62 5.37 -12.80 -2.83
C TRP A 62 3.86 -12.93 -3.03
N PHE A 63 3.35 -12.56 -4.20
CA PHE A 63 2.00 -12.89 -4.62
C PHE A 63 2.04 -14.11 -5.56
N GLY A 64 1.73 -15.29 -5.03
CA GLY A 64 1.98 -16.54 -5.73
C GLY A 64 3.48 -16.70 -6.02
N ARG A 65 3.87 -16.63 -7.30
CA ARG A 65 5.28 -16.71 -7.75
C ARG A 65 5.89 -15.35 -8.10
N LYS A 66 5.13 -14.26 -7.96
CA LYS A 66 5.58 -12.91 -8.32
C LYS A 66 6.15 -12.22 -7.09
N HIS A 67 7.40 -11.78 -7.17
CA HIS A 67 8.01 -10.91 -6.17
C HIS A 67 7.26 -9.57 -6.15
N PHE A 68 6.86 -9.13 -4.96
CA PHE A 68 6.21 -7.84 -4.76
C PHE A 68 7.22 -6.81 -4.25
N THR A 69 7.78 -7.03 -3.06
CA THR A 69 8.76 -6.14 -2.44
C THR A 69 9.64 -6.89 -1.43
N SER A 70 10.73 -6.27 -0.99
CA SER A 70 11.65 -6.83 0.00
C SER A 70 12.34 -5.76 0.84
N VAL A 71 12.64 -6.10 2.09
CA VAL A 71 13.46 -5.30 3.02
C VAL A 71 14.56 -6.17 3.61
N HIS A 72 15.50 -5.54 4.32
CA HIS A 72 16.49 -6.24 5.12
C HIS A 72 16.24 -5.95 6.60
N THR A 73 16.49 -6.94 7.45
CA THR A 73 16.44 -6.75 8.91
C THR A 73 17.56 -5.82 9.38
N ASP A 74 17.28 -5.07 10.44
CA ASP A 74 18.27 -4.23 11.12
C ASP A 74 19.12 -5.03 12.12
N ALA A 75 19.95 -4.34 12.90
CA ALA A 75 20.84 -4.94 13.90
C ALA A 75 20.11 -5.64 15.06
N GLU A 76 18.83 -5.33 15.28
CA GLU A 76 17.97 -6.02 16.25
C GLU A 76 17.16 -7.16 15.59
N GLY A 77 17.42 -7.44 14.30
CA GLY A 77 16.71 -8.45 13.53
C GLY A 77 15.31 -8.01 13.12
N PHE A 78 14.94 -6.75 13.36
CA PHE A 78 13.60 -6.24 13.12
C PHE A 78 13.39 -5.89 11.64
N PHE A 79 12.17 -6.12 11.15
CA PHE A 79 11.74 -5.67 9.83
C PHE A 79 10.33 -5.08 9.87
N GLU A 80 10.07 -4.18 8.93
CA GLU A 80 8.74 -3.65 8.62
C GLU A 80 8.53 -3.66 7.10
N LEU A 81 7.43 -4.27 6.66
CA LEU A 81 7.08 -4.44 5.25
C LEU A 81 5.68 -3.93 4.98
N GLU A 82 5.57 -2.95 4.09
CA GLU A 82 4.29 -2.42 3.64
C GLU A 82 3.66 -3.35 2.58
N TYR A 83 2.33 -3.52 2.66
CA TYR A 83 1.55 -4.32 1.72
C TYR A 83 0.13 -3.79 1.52
N GLU A 84 -0.51 -4.26 0.44
CA GLU A 84 -1.92 -3.98 0.15
C GLU A 84 -2.84 -5.02 0.82
N SER A 85 -3.69 -4.59 1.76
CA SER A 85 -4.54 -5.46 2.61
C SER A 85 -5.53 -6.37 1.90
N ILE A 86 -5.81 -6.12 0.63
CA ILE A 86 -6.77 -6.91 -0.17
C ILE A 86 -6.18 -8.19 -0.75
N THR A 87 -4.86 -8.39 -0.62
CA THR A 87 -4.12 -9.46 -1.30
C THR A 87 -3.48 -10.42 -0.31
N ARG A 88 -3.59 -11.73 -0.57
CA ARG A 88 -2.88 -12.76 0.20
C ARG A 88 -1.46 -12.94 -0.34
N TYR A 89 -0.48 -12.55 0.45
CA TYR A 89 0.93 -12.75 0.12
C TYR A 89 1.48 -14.05 0.74
N ASN A 90 2.69 -14.42 0.35
CA ASN A 90 3.56 -15.31 1.09
C ASN A 90 4.79 -14.50 1.51
N VAL A 91 5.37 -14.84 2.65
CA VAL A 91 6.60 -14.20 3.12
C VAL A 91 7.73 -15.21 2.99
N SER A 92 8.82 -14.79 2.37
CA SER A 92 10.06 -15.56 2.33
C SER A 92 11.14 -14.82 3.08
N ILE A 93 11.88 -15.52 3.93
CA ILE A 93 13.04 -14.95 4.65
C ILE A 93 14.27 -15.70 4.19
N TYR A 94 15.35 -14.98 3.91
CA TYR A 94 16.62 -15.53 3.46
C TYR A 94 17.77 -14.76 4.10
N ALA A 95 18.72 -15.46 4.69
CA ALA A 95 19.96 -14.87 5.19
C ALA A 95 21.15 -15.76 4.81
N ASP A 96 22.21 -15.10 4.35
CA ASP A 96 23.39 -15.76 3.81
C ASP A 96 24.59 -14.85 3.94
N ASN A 97 25.62 -15.30 4.64
CA ASN A 97 26.90 -14.63 4.76
C ASN A 97 27.80 -15.09 3.61
N PRO A 98 28.17 -14.20 2.68
CA PRO A 98 29.03 -14.59 1.56
C PRO A 98 30.44 -15.02 1.97
N SER A 99 30.81 -14.84 3.25
CA SER A 99 32.10 -15.24 3.81
C SER A 99 32.13 -16.69 4.27
N THR A 100 30.98 -17.35 4.40
CA THR A 100 30.86 -18.77 4.76
C THR A 100 30.46 -19.58 3.52
N PRO A 101 30.98 -20.80 3.34
CA PRO A 101 30.46 -21.69 2.30
C PRO A 101 29.06 -22.20 2.67
N GLY A 102 28.14 -22.20 1.71
CA GLY A 102 26.79 -22.73 1.89
C GLY A 102 25.74 -21.62 1.92
N VAL A 103 24.62 -21.89 2.57
CA VAL A 103 23.62 -20.88 2.96
C VAL A 103 23.52 -20.99 4.47
N ASP A 104 23.72 -19.90 5.20
CA ASP A 104 23.68 -19.93 6.67
C ASP A 104 22.27 -20.22 7.19
N TYR A 105 21.24 -19.66 6.54
CA TYR A 105 19.85 -19.82 6.94
C TYR A 105 18.98 -20.26 5.76
N LEU A 106 18.31 -21.40 5.93
CA LEU A 106 17.41 -21.93 4.91
C LEU A 106 16.21 -21.00 4.71
N PRO A 107 15.74 -20.83 3.45
CA PRO A 107 14.62 -19.97 3.20
C PRO A 107 13.32 -20.53 3.77
N VAL A 108 12.74 -19.81 4.74
CA VAL A 108 11.45 -20.14 5.33
C VAL A 108 10.34 -19.48 4.51
N TRP A 109 9.32 -20.25 4.14
CA TRP A 109 8.11 -19.75 3.48
C TRP A 109 6.95 -19.77 4.47
N MET A 110 6.41 -18.61 4.80
CA MET A 110 5.25 -18.47 5.67
C MET A 110 4.04 -17.98 4.90
N GLN A 111 2.88 -18.50 5.26
CA GLN A 111 1.63 -17.90 4.80
C GLN A 111 1.39 -16.62 5.58
N PHE A 112 0.92 -15.60 4.87
CA PHE A 112 0.70 -14.28 5.45
C PHE A 112 -0.24 -14.27 6.67
N ALA A 113 -1.19 -15.21 6.72
CA ALA A 113 -2.09 -15.34 7.85
C ALA A 113 -1.37 -15.63 9.18
N ASP A 114 -0.21 -16.30 9.13
CA ASP A 114 0.55 -16.72 10.30
C ASP A 114 1.35 -15.55 10.93
N LEU A 115 1.50 -14.44 10.20
CA LEU A 115 2.26 -13.25 10.61
C LEU A 115 1.38 -12.11 11.15
N LEU A 116 0.06 -12.28 11.14
CA LEU A 116 -0.88 -11.30 11.68
C LEU A 116 -1.05 -11.41 13.20
N GLU A 117 -0.52 -12.46 13.82
CA GLU A 117 -0.52 -12.62 15.26
C GLU A 117 0.49 -11.64 15.90
N PRO A 118 0.06 -10.77 16.83
CA PRO A 118 0.96 -9.84 17.51
C PRO A 118 2.10 -10.58 18.19
N GLY A 119 3.34 -10.27 17.82
CA GLY A 119 4.53 -10.90 18.40
C GLY A 119 4.95 -12.22 17.75
N ALA A 120 4.57 -12.47 16.50
CA ALA A 120 5.10 -13.59 15.72
C ALA A 120 6.64 -13.53 15.65
N ILE A 121 7.31 -14.52 16.26
CA ILE A 121 8.76 -14.70 16.18
C ILE A 121 9.04 -15.62 15.00
N VAL A 122 9.98 -15.23 14.14
CA VAL A 122 10.46 -16.07 13.06
C VAL A 122 11.82 -16.64 13.45
N THR A 123 11.84 -17.95 13.66
CA THR A 123 13.04 -18.81 13.82
C THR A 123 13.20 -19.67 12.58
#